data_AF-A0A8M6YXW7-F1
#
_entry.id   AF-A0A8M6YXW7-F1
#
_cell.length_a   1.000
_cell.length_b   1.000
_cell.length_c   1.000
_cell.angle_alpha   90.00
_cell.angle_beta   90.00
_cell.angle_gamma   90.00
#
_symmetry.space_group_name_H-M   'P 1'
#
loop_
_entity.id
_entity.type
_entity.pdbx_description
1 polymer ?
#
loop_
_entity_poly.entity_id
_entity_poly.type
_entity_poly.pdbx_seq_one_letter_code
_entity_poly.pdbx_strand_id
1 'polypeptide(L)'
;MNMMAVRFGLRVHAARAVTRNPSRALGIGAARSLSSDSDFSGVNERTLVAVKPDGVQRRLIGEVIKRFEQRGFRLVGLKMLQAPDKLLAQHYVSLQKKPFYSSLLYYMTSGPIVAMVWEGHNVVKTSRMMVGDTDPAAAAPGTIRGDFSVHISRHRQEQ
;
A
#
# COMPACT_ATOMS: atom_id res chain seq x y z
N MET A 1 -5.64 10.44 15.11
CA MET A 1 -6.84 9.76 14.55
C MET A 1 -6.65 9.47 13.05
N ASN A 2 -6.61 8.19 12.69
CA ASN A 2 -6.13 7.54 11.46
C ASN A 2 -6.32 8.28 10.12
N MET A 3 -5.22 8.54 9.39
CA MET A 3 -5.27 8.77 7.94
C MET A 3 -4.61 7.59 7.22
N MET A 4 -5.43 6.89 6.43
CA MET A 4 -5.15 5.65 5.72
C MET A 4 -3.86 5.71 4.91
N ALA A 5 -2.83 5.01 5.39
CA ALA A 5 -1.96 4.28 4.49
C ALA A 5 -2.81 3.13 3.89
N VAL A 6 -3.42 3.40 2.74
CA VAL A 6 -3.91 2.43 1.76
C VAL A 6 -4.60 1.20 2.38
N ARG A 7 -5.92 1.29 2.53
CA ARG A 7 -6.78 0.10 2.58
C ARG A 7 -7.38 -0.06 1.19
N PHE A 8 -6.61 -0.61 0.26
CA PHE A 8 -7.17 -1.24 -0.93
C PHE A 8 -7.41 -2.70 -0.58
N GLY A 9 -8.57 -2.98 0.01
CA GLY A 9 -9.16 -4.30 -0.09
C GLY A 9 -9.68 -4.43 -1.50
N LEU A 10 -8.81 -4.78 -2.45
CA LEU A 10 -9.29 -5.39 -3.67
C LEU A 10 -9.96 -6.68 -3.21
N ARG A 11 -11.28 -6.67 -3.14
CA ARG A 11 -12.08 -7.88 -2.94
C ARG A 11 -11.95 -8.67 -4.24
N VAL A 12 -10.80 -9.33 -4.43
CA VAL A 12 -10.69 -10.45 -5.35
C VAL A 12 -11.64 -11.49 -4.76
N HIS A 13 -12.85 -11.56 -5.32
CA HIS A 13 -13.64 -12.77 -5.21
C HIS A 13 -12.81 -13.84 -5.89
N ALA A 14 -12.04 -14.60 -5.11
CA ALA A 14 -11.59 -15.91 -5.53
C ALA A 14 -12.86 -16.76 -5.64
N ALA A 15 -13.47 -16.77 -6.83
CA ALA A 15 -14.47 -17.73 -7.19
C ALA A 15 -13.84 -19.11 -7.00
N ARG A 16 -14.33 -19.85 -6.01
CA ARG A 16 -13.91 -21.22 -5.73
C ARG A 16 -14.44 -22.09 -6.86
N ALA A 17 -13.61 -22.37 -7.86
CA ALA A 17 -13.88 -23.40 -8.85
C ALA A 17 -13.80 -24.76 -8.14
N VAL A 18 -14.94 -25.28 -7.70
CA VAL A 18 -15.08 -26.68 -7.28
C VAL A 18 -15.15 -27.51 -8.55
N THR A 19 -14.00 -27.96 -9.04
CA THR A 19 -13.95 -29.05 -10.02
C THR A 19 -14.33 -30.34 -9.31
N ARG A 20 -15.55 -30.81 -9.52
CA ARG A 20 -15.94 -32.20 -9.24
C ARG A 20 -15.08 -33.11 -10.12
N ASN A 21 -14.40 -34.09 -9.54
CA ASN A 21 -13.94 -35.25 -10.30
C ASN A 21 -14.39 -36.53 -9.58
N PRO A 22 -15.25 -37.36 -10.20
CA PRO A 22 -15.66 -38.65 -9.67
C PRO A 22 -14.72 -39.74 -10.21
N SER A 23 -14.00 -40.49 -9.36
CA SER A 23 -13.55 -41.86 -9.65
C SER A 23 -12.69 -42.49 -8.54
N ARG A 24 -13.12 -43.68 -8.08
CA ARG A 24 -12.34 -44.88 -7.65
C ARG A 24 -11.49 -44.75 -6.37
N ALA A 25 -11.83 -45.41 -5.25
CA ALA A 25 -11.78 -46.85 -4.93
C ALA A 25 -10.36 -47.42 -4.68
N LEU A 26 -10.14 -47.83 -3.41
CA LEU A 26 -9.32 -48.93 -2.86
C LEU A 26 -7.82 -49.06 -3.23
N GLY A 27 -6.96 -49.14 -2.19
CA GLY A 27 -5.74 -49.96 -2.22
C GLY A 27 -4.43 -49.33 -1.73
N ILE A 28 -4.04 -49.66 -0.49
CA ILE A 28 -2.71 -50.00 0.04
C ILE A 28 -1.47 -49.36 -0.65
N GLY A 29 -0.75 -48.52 0.10
CA GLY A 29 0.60 -48.09 -0.25
C GLY A 29 1.03 -46.82 0.49
N ALA A 30 1.66 -46.98 1.65
CA ALA A 30 2.23 -45.88 2.43
C ALA A 30 3.46 -45.29 1.73
N ALA A 31 3.24 -44.36 0.81
CA ALA A 31 4.21 -43.33 0.46
C ALA A 31 3.59 -42.00 0.91
N ARG A 32 4.10 -41.43 2.02
CA ARG A 32 3.76 -40.06 2.40
C ARG A 32 4.27 -39.16 1.28
N SER A 33 3.40 -38.78 0.36
CA SER A 33 3.65 -37.59 -0.45
C SER A 33 3.78 -36.45 0.55
N LEU A 34 4.97 -35.85 0.59
CA LEU A 34 5.11 -34.51 1.14
C LEU A 34 4.22 -33.63 0.26
N SER A 35 2.99 -33.38 0.70
CA SER A 35 2.23 -32.27 0.17
C SER A 35 3.06 -31.03 0.46
N SER A 36 3.64 -30.47 -0.59
CA SER A 36 4.16 -29.11 -0.55
C SER A 36 2.94 -28.18 -0.44
N ASP A 37 2.32 -28.15 0.74
CA ASP A 37 1.40 -27.10 1.13
C ASP A 37 2.22 -25.84 1.44
N SER A 38 2.93 -25.36 0.42
CA SER A 38 3.53 -24.04 0.41
C SER A 38 2.46 -23.06 -0.04
N ASP A 39 1.39 -22.92 0.74
CA ASP A 39 0.45 -21.81 0.58
C ASP A 39 1.08 -20.55 1.18
N PHE A 40 2.24 -20.16 0.62
CA PHE A 40 2.96 -18.91 0.89
C PHE A 40 2.22 -17.74 0.23
N SER A 41 0.92 -17.64 0.48
CA SER A 41 0.04 -16.57 0.00
C SER A 41 0.55 -15.17 0.35
N GLY A 42 1.37 -15.06 1.41
CA GLY A 42 2.03 -13.83 1.79
C GLY A 42 3.08 -13.32 0.78
N VAL A 43 3.76 -14.17 0.01
CA VAL A 43 4.82 -13.72 -0.92
C VAL A 43 4.22 -12.89 -2.07
N ASN A 44 2.97 -13.13 -2.42
CA ASN A 44 2.24 -12.41 -3.47
C ASN A 44 1.38 -11.25 -2.93
N GLU A 45 1.47 -10.90 -1.65
CA GLU A 45 0.76 -9.73 -1.12
C GLU A 45 1.26 -8.46 -1.81
N ARG A 46 0.34 -7.57 -2.19
CA ARG A 46 0.65 -6.30 -2.85
C ARG A 46 0.13 -5.13 -2.05
N THR A 47 0.85 -4.02 -2.09
CA THR A 47 0.39 -2.75 -1.54
C THR A 47 0.67 -1.60 -2.49
N LEU A 48 -0.22 -0.61 -2.48
CA LEU A 48 -0.04 0.64 -3.20
C LEU A 48 0.68 1.63 -2.27
N VAL A 49 1.72 2.28 -2.78
CA VAL A 49 2.46 3.35 -2.11
C VAL A 49 2.50 4.54 -3.07
N ALA A 50 2.21 5.74 -2.56
CA ALA A 50 2.24 6.95 -3.36
C ALA A 50 3.16 7.99 -2.74
N VAL A 51 4.10 8.50 -3.52
CA VAL A 51 4.83 9.72 -3.21
C VAL A 51 3.94 10.90 -3.60
N LYS A 52 3.55 11.69 -2.60
CA LYS A 52 2.68 12.85 -2.74
C LYS A 52 3.40 14.04 -3.41
N PRO A 53 2.68 15.10 -3.83
CA PRO A 53 3.28 16.20 -4.60
C PRO A 53 4.50 16.86 -3.94
N ASP A 54 4.49 17.02 -2.62
CA ASP A 54 5.62 17.55 -1.84
C ASP A 54 6.85 16.64 -1.89
N GLY A 55 6.66 15.32 -1.79
CA GLY A 55 7.75 14.36 -1.89
C GLY A 55 8.36 14.34 -3.28
N VAL A 56 7.54 14.53 -4.33
CA VAL A 56 8.00 14.68 -5.71
C VAL A 56 8.79 15.98 -5.88
N GLN A 57 8.24 17.11 -5.45
CA GLN A 57 8.90 18.43 -5.52
C GLN A 57 10.24 18.45 -4.78
N ARG A 58 10.33 17.74 -3.65
CA ARG A 58 11.56 17.61 -2.85
C ARG A 58 12.51 16.52 -3.34
N ARG A 59 12.23 15.90 -4.50
CA ARG A 59 13.08 14.88 -5.14
C ARG A 59 13.30 13.63 -4.28
N LEU A 60 12.33 13.27 -3.44
CA LEU A 60 12.42 12.14 -2.50
C LEU A 60 11.99 10.79 -3.09
N ILE A 61 11.61 10.75 -4.37
CA ILE A 61 11.12 9.54 -5.04
C ILE A 61 12.16 8.41 -4.95
N GLY A 62 13.43 8.70 -5.30
CA GLY A 62 14.50 7.70 -5.29
C GLY A 62 14.78 7.15 -3.89
N GLU A 63 14.71 8.00 -2.86
CA GLU A 63 14.92 7.58 -1.47
C GLU A 63 13.81 6.66 -0.97
N VAL A 64 12.54 6.94 -1.33
CA VAL A 64 11.43 6.04 -1.03
C VAL A 64 11.61 4.70 -1.74
N ILE A 65 11.91 4.70 -3.04
CA ILE A 65 12.13 3.46 -3.81
C ILE A 65 13.26 2.64 -3.17
N LYS A 66 14.41 3.28 -2.93
CA LYS A 66 15.58 2.65 -2.33
C LYS A 66 15.26 1.93 -1.03
N ARG A 67 14.50 2.55 -0.12
CA ARG A 67 14.14 1.92 1.16
C ARG A 67 13.28 0.66 0.98
N PHE A 68 12.36 0.68 0.02
CA PHE A 68 11.51 -0.49 -0.28
C PHE A 68 12.29 -1.61 -0.96
N GLU A 69 13.18 -1.28 -1.89
CA GLU A 69 14.06 -2.26 -2.54
C GLU A 69 15.04 -2.89 -1.54
N GLN A 70 15.67 -2.07 -0.68
CA GLN A 70 16.57 -2.55 0.38
C GLN A 70 15.86 -3.43 1.41
N ARG A 71 14.54 -3.25 1.59
CA ARG A 71 13.74 -4.14 2.44
C ARG A 71 13.51 -5.52 1.80
N GLY A 72 13.73 -5.64 0.49
CA GLY A 72 13.50 -6.86 -0.28
C GLY A 72 12.12 -6.95 -0.94
N PHE A 73 11.37 -5.83 -1.03
CA PHE A 73 10.12 -5.82 -1.77
C PHE A 73 10.35 -5.68 -3.26
N ARG A 74 9.51 -6.35 -4.06
CA ARG A 74 9.55 -6.27 -5.52
C ARG A 74 8.67 -5.13 -6.01
N LEU A 75 9.23 -4.21 -6.79
CA LEU A 75 8.47 -3.21 -7.50
C LEU A 75 7.76 -3.87 -8.69
N VAL A 76 6.43 -3.92 -8.67
CA VAL A 76 5.63 -4.55 -9.74
C VAL A 76 4.93 -3.54 -10.65
N GLY A 77 4.93 -2.26 -10.27
CA GLY A 77 4.41 -1.19 -11.10
C GLY A 77 4.79 0.18 -10.57
N LEU A 78 5.04 1.12 -11.48
CA LEU A 78 5.36 2.51 -11.16
C LEU A 78 4.75 3.41 -12.23
N LYS A 79 4.09 4.49 -11.79
CA LYS A 79 3.55 5.51 -12.69
C LYS A 79 3.60 6.89 -12.03
N MET A 80 4.20 7.86 -12.73
CA MET A 80 4.03 9.27 -12.42
C MET A 80 2.80 9.80 -13.14
N LEU A 81 1.95 10.53 -12.44
CA LEU A 81 0.73 11.11 -13.01
C LEU A 81 0.29 12.36 -12.25
N GLN A 82 -0.34 13.28 -12.97
CA GLN A 82 -1.24 14.25 -12.36
C GLN A 82 -2.57 13.53 -12.12
N ALA A 83 -2.92 13.26 -10.86
CA ALA A 83 -4.13 12.51 -10.54
C ALA A 83 -5.38 13.37 -10.80
N PRO A 84 -6.34 12.92 -11.64
CA PRO A 84 -7.54 13.70 -11.91
C PRO A 84 -8.46 13.72 -10.68
N ASP A 85 -9.17 14.84 -10.49
CA ASP A 85 -10.04 15.09 -9.32
C ASP A 85 -11.03 13.95 -9.07
N LYS A 86 -11.63 13.40 -10.13
CA LYS A 86 -12.57 12.28 -10.05
C LYS A 86 -11.93 11.03 -9.41
N LEU A 87 -10.69 10.73 -9.76
CA LEU A 87 -9.96 9.58 -9.21
C LEU A 87 -9.63 9.81 -7.73
N LEU A 88 -9.20 11.02 -7.36
CA LEU A 88 -8.89 11.36 -5.98
C LEU A 88 -10.14 11.39 -5.09
N ALA A 89 -11.26 11.90 -5.61
CA ALA A 89 -12.53 11.89 -4.90
C ALA A 89 -13.02 10.45 -4.62
N GLN A 90 -12.87 9.55 -5.60
CA GLN A 90 -13.15 8.12 -5.40
C GLN A 90 -12.20 7.50 -4.37
N HIS A 91 -10.91 7.83 -4.43
CA HIS A 91 -9.91 7.30 -3.50
C HIS A 91 -10.16 7.75 -2.05
N TYR A 92 -10.61 8.98 -1.84
CA TYR A 92 -10.83 9.59 -0.52
C TYR A 92 -12.31 9.66 -0.11
N VAL A 93 -13.20 8.89 -0.75
CA VAL A 93 -14.65 8.91 -0.46
C VAL A 93 -14.99 8.72 1.03
N SER A 94 -14.20 7.89 1.74
CA SER A 94 -14.37 7.66 3.19
C SER A 94 -14.09 8.89 4.06
N LEU A 95 -13.39 9.89 3.51
CA LEU A 95 -13.02 11.13 4.17
C LEU A 95 -13.91 12.31 3.75
N GLN A 96 -14.89 12.11 2.86
CA GLN A 96 -15.70 13.20 2.30
C GLN A 96 -16.40 14.06 3.36
N LYS A 97 -16.77 13.47 4.50
CA LYS A 97 -17.43 14.17 5.61
C LYS A 97 -16.45 14.87 6.57
N LYS A 98 -15.15 14.78 6.34
CA LYS A 98 -14.13 15.39 7.21
C LYS A 98 -13.90 16.85 6.80
N PRO A 99 -13.69 17.77 7.77
CA PRO A 99 -13.55 19.20 7.48
C PRO A 99 -12.34 19.51 6.58
N PHE A 100 -11.30 18.68 6.61
CA PHE A 100 -10.09 18.83 5.81
C PHE A 100 -10.17 18.21 4.39
N TYR A 101 -11.31 17.63 3.99
CA TYR A 101 -11.43 16.89 2.73
C TYR A 101 -11.13 17.75 1.49
N SER A 102 -11.70 18.96 1.42
CA SER A 102 -11.48 19.87 0.29
C SER A 102 -10.01 20.28 0.17
N SER A 103 -9.38 20.61 1.29
CA SER A 103 -7.95 20.96 1.34
C SER A 103 -7.05 19.77 0.99
N LEU A 104 -7.44 18.54 1.36
CA LEU A 104 -6.76 17.31 0.96
C LEU A 104 -6.81 17.10 -0.55
N LEU A 105 -7.98 17.25 -1.17
CA LEU A 105 -8.10 17.12 -2.63
C LEU A 105 -7.26 18.18 -3.34
N TYR A 106 -7.37 19.45 -2.95
CA TYR A 106 -6.57 20.54 -3.51
C TYR A 106 -5.06 20.28 -3.41
N TYR A 107 -4.60 19.78 -2.26
CA TYR A 107 -3.21 19.42 -2.08
C TYR A 107 -2.78 18.28 -3.00
N MET A 108 -3.60 17.23 -3.11
CA MET A 108 -3.28 16.08 -3.98
C MET A 108 -3.33 16.44 -5.48
N THR A 109 -4.08 17.48 -5.87
CA THR A 109 -4.13 18.00 -7.24
C THR A 109 -3.13 19.12 -7.51
N SER A 110 -2.39 19.59 -6.50
CA SER A 110 -1.41 20.68 -6.64
C SER A 110 -0.17 20.32 -7.47
N GLY A 111 0.07 19.04 -7.74
CA GLY A 111 1.22 18.59 -8.52
C GLY A 111 1.22 17.09 -8.77
N PRO A 112 2.24 16.58 -9.47
CA PRO A 112 2.32 15.18 -9.84
C PRO A 112 2.56 14.29 -8.62
N ILE A 113 2.01 13.09 -8.68
CA ILE A 113 2.29 12.02 -7.72
C ILE A 113 3.03 10.88 -8.42
N VAL A 114 3.78 10.08 -7.65
CA VAL A 114 4.32 8.81 -8.11
C VAL A 114 3.62 7.67 -7.39
N ALA A 115 2.77 6.95 -8.10
CA ALA A 115 2.10 5.76 -7.61
C ALA A 115 2.94 4.51 -7.91
N MET A 116 3.14 3.67 -6.90
CA MET A 116 3.95 2.45 -6.98
C MET A 116 3.19 1.28 -6.36
N VAL A 117 3.36 0.10 -6.93
CA VAL A 117 2.85 -1.15 -6.37
C VAL A 117 4.04 -2.00 -5.96
N TRP A 118 4.08 -2.36 -4.68
CA TRP A 118 5.11 -3.20 -4.08
C TRP A 118 4.53 -4.55 -3.72
N GLU A 119 5.30 -5.61 -3.97
CA GLU A 119 4.92 -6.98 -3.67
C GLU A 119 5.92 -7.63 -2.72
N GLY A 120 5.43 -8.44 -1.79
CA GLY A 120 6.25 -9.28 -0.93
C GLY A 120 5.56 -9.67 0.37
N HIS A 121 6.26 -10.47 1.16
CA HIS A 121 5.73 -11.00 2.42
C HIS A 121 5.41 -9.89 3.44
N ASN A 122 4.15 -9.85 3.90
CA ASN A 122 3.64 -8.84 4.84
C ASN A 122 3.92 -7.39 4.37
N VAL A 123 3.96 -7.15 3.06
CA VAL A 123 4.29 -5.85 2.48
C VAL A 123 3.32 -4.78 2.96
N VAL A 124 2.04 -5.07 3.16
CA VAL A 124 1.07 -4.05 3.63
C VAL A 124 1.43 -3.56 5.03
N LYS A 125 1.62 -4.48 5.98
CA LYS A 125 1.96 -4.15 7.38
C LYS A 125 3.33 -3.49 7.46
N THR A 126 4.32 -4.06 6.78
CA THR A 126 5.71 -3.57 6.82
C THR A 126 5.85 -2.21 6.18
N SER A 127 5.17 -1.95 5.06
CA SER A 127 5.16 -0.64 4.42
C SER A 127 4.61 0.43 5.35
N ARG A 128 3.55 0.14 6.12
CA ARG A 128 3.02 1.09 7.12
C ARG A 128 4.02 1.41 8.21
N MET A 129 4.75 0.42 8.71
CA MET A 129 5.80 0.62 9.71
C MET A 129 6.97 1.44 9.15
N MET A 130 7.40 1.15 7.91
CA MET A 130 8.48 1.90 7.25
C MET A 130 8.10 3.36 6.97
N VAL A 131 6.84 3.61 6.60
CA VAL A 131 6.36 4.97 6.36
C VAL A 131 6.32 5.79 7.66
N GLY A 132 5.98 5.15 8.79
CA GLY A 132 5.87 5.80 10.09
C GLY A 132 4.48 6.39 10.38
N ASP A 133 4.32 6.96 11.58
CA ASP A 133 3.04 7.53 12.02
C ASP A 133 2.53 8.61 11.06
N THR A 134 1.22 8.84 11.03
CA THR A 134 0.62 9.92 10.23
C THR A 134 1.08 11.30 10.67
N ASP A 135 1.29 11.47 11.97
CA ASP A 135 1.90 12.66 12.53
C ASP A 135 3.43 12.55 12.48
N PRO A 136 4.13 13.40 11.71
CA PRO A 136 5.58 13.39 11.67
C PRO A 136 6.24 13.62 13.02
N ALA A 137 5.61 14.37 13.93
CA ALA A 137 6.14 14.58 15.28
C ALA A 137 6.13 13.29 16.12
N ALA A 138 5.21 12.37 15.82
CA ALA A 138 5.11 11.04 16.42
C ALA A 138 5.81 9.95 15.59
N ALA A 139 6.36 10.28 14.42
CA ALA A 139 7.02 9.32 13.56
C ALA A 139 8.44 9.04 14.08
N ALA A 140 8.74 7.78 14.35
CA ALA A 140 10.06 7.38 14.86
C ALA A 140 11.18 7.69 13.86
N PRO A 141 12.40 8.06 14.34
CA PRO A 141 13.59 8.15 13.50
C PRO A 141 13.83 6.85 12.72
N GLY A 142 14.27 6.97 11.46
CA GLY A 142 14.44 5.86 10.53
C GLY A 142 13.19 5.49 9.73
N THR A 143 12.02 6.05 10.07
CA THR A 143 10.83 5.98 9.20
C THR A 143 10.86 7.06 8.15
N ILE A 144 10.18 6.85 7.02
CA ILE A 144 10.17 7.83 5.91
C ILE A 144 9.63 9.19 6.38
N ARG A 145 8.59 9.21 7.21
CA ARG A 145 8.06 10.46 7.76
C ARG A 145 8.94 11.04 8.85
N GLY A 146 9.50 10.23 9.75
CA GLY A 146 10.41 10.71 10.79
C GLY A 146 11.66 11.38 10.21
N ASP A 147 12.19 10.85 9.11
CA ASP A 147 13.41 11.37 8.50
C ASP A 147 13.18 12.55 7.56
N PHE A 148 12.03 12.60 6.88
CA PHE A 148 11.80 13.56 5.79
C PHE A 148 10.61 14.48 5.97
N SER A 149 9.74 14.31 6.97
CA SER A 149 8.57 15.17 7.19
C SER A 149 8.74 15.95 8.49
N VAL A 150 8.59 17.28 8.41
CA VAL A 150 8.70 18.18 9.58
C VAL A 150 7.32 18.61 10.10
N HIS A 151 6.32 18.66 9.23
CA HIS A 151 4.96 19.05 9.58
C HIS A 151 3.94 18.10 8.96
N ILE A 152 2.86 17.81 9.68
CA ILE A 152 1.67 17.22 9.06
C ILE A 152 1.23 18.18 7.94
N SER A 153 0.95 17.65 6.74
CA SER A 153 0.60 18.47 5.57
C SER A 153 -0.31 19.63 5.99
N ARG A 154 0.08 20.88 5.68
CA ARG A 154 -0.51 22.16 6.13
C ARG A 154 -2.05 22.31 5.97
N HIS A 155 -2.69 21.31 5.38
CA HIS A 155 -4.10 21.21 5.05
C HIS A 155 -4.92 20.47 6.11
N ARG A 156 -4.27 19.91 7.13
CA ARG A 156 -4.94 19.37 8.32
C ARG A 156 -5.00 20.49 9.36
N GLN A 157 -5.86 21.48 9.15
CA GLN A 157 -6.14 22.42 10.24
C GLN A 157 -6.79 21.64 11.38
N GLU A 158 -6.15 21.74 12.54
CA GLU A 158 -6.57 21.16 13.80
C GLU A 158 -7.90 21.79 14.22
N GLN A 159 -8.88 20.94 14.47
CA GLN A 159 -9.85 21.13 15.55
C GLN A 159 -9.81 19.85 16.39
#